data_AF-A0A1J0GNJ4-F1
#
_entry.id   AF-A0A1J0GNJ4-F1
#
_cell.length_a   1.000
_cell.length_b   1.000
_cell.length_c   1.000
_cell.angle_alpha   90.00
_cell.angle_beta   90.00
_cell.angle_gamma   90.00
#
_symmetry.space_group_name_H-M   'P 1'
#
loop_
_entity.id
_entity.type
_entity.pdbx_description
1 polymer ?
#
loop_
_entity_poly.entity_id
_entity_poly.type
_entity_poly.pdbx_seq_one_letter_code
_entity_poly.pdbx_strand_id
1 'polypeptide(L)' 'DTDILAAFRVTPQPGVPPEEAGAAVAAESSTGTWTAVWTDGLTSLDRYKGRCYNIEP' A
#
# COMPACT_ATOMS: atom_id res chain seq x y z
N ASP A 1 7.81 -5.56 -15.43
CA ASP A 1 6.97 -5.94 -16.60
C ASP A 1 5.92 -7.00 -16.29
N THR A 2 6.10 -7.82 -15.25
CA THR A 2 5.12 -8.82 -14.84
C THR A 2 4.11 -8.31 -13.80
N ASP A 3 4.29 -7.10 -13.29
CA ASP A 3 3.47 -6.55 -12.22
C ASP A 3 2.08 -6.16 -12.72
N ILE A 4 1.07 -6.40 -11.89
CA ILE A 4 -0.27 -5.84 -12.12
C ILE A 4 -0.25 -4.39 -11.62
N LEU A 5 -0.59 -3.46 -12.50
CA LEU A 5 -0.71 -2.04 -12.17
C LEU A 5 -2.18 -1.65 -11.99
N ALA A 6 -2.45 -0.82 -10.99
CA ALA A 6 -3.77 -0.28 -10.72
C ALA A 6 -3.68 1.23 -10.49
N ALA A 7 -4.59 1.99 -11.10
CA ALA A 7 -4.73 3.42 -10.91
C ALA A 7 -6.01 3.69 -10.12
N PHE A 8 -5.89 4.31 -8.95
CA PHE A 8 -7.01 4.62 -8.08
C PHE A 8 -7.21 6.14 -7.99
N ARG A 9 -8.46 6.58 -8.15
CA ARG A 9 -8.87 7.91 -7.71
C ARG A 9 -9.19 7.84 -6.22
N VAL A 10 -8.33 8.43 -5.40
CA VAL A 10 -8.49 8.46 -3.95
C VAL A 10 -8.87 9.87 -3.52
N THR A 11 -9.84 9.99 -2.62
CA THR A 11 -10.17 11.24 -1.93
C THR A 11 -9.89 11.04 -0.45
N PRO A 12 -8.70 11.45 0.05
CA PRO A 12 -8.38 11.31 1.46
C PRO A 12 -9.33 12.14 2.35
N GLN A 13 -9.52 11.68 3.58
CA GLN A 13 -10.20 12.49 4.59
C GLN A 13 -9.36 13.74 4.93
N PRO A 14 -9.99 14.85 5.40
CA PRO A 14 -9.25 16.03 5.84
C PRO A 14 -8.17 15.68 6.87
N GLY A 15 -6.94 16.14 6.63
CA GLY A 15 -5.79 15.88 7.50
C GLY A 15 -5.03 14.58 7.21
N VAL A 16 -5.51 13.74 6.29
CA VAL A 16 -4.77 12.53 5.84
C VAL A 16 -3.89 12.90 4.63
N PRO A 17 -2.56 12.71 4.70
CA PRO A 17 -1.69 12.91 3.55
C PRO A 17 -2.03 11.97 2.39
N PRO A 18 -1.97 12.41 1.12
CA PRO A 18 -2.16 11.53 -0.03
C PRO A 18 -1.23 10.31 -0.03
N GLU A 19 0.00 10.47 0.45
CA GLU A 19 1.00 9.40 0.56
C GLU A 19 0.55 8.31 1.52
N GLU A 20 0.01 8.69 2.68
CA GLU A 20 -0.51 7.74 3.68
C GLU A 20 -1.75 7.03 3.13
N ALA A 21 -2.66 7.76 2.48
CA ALA A 21 -3.84 7.16 1.86
C ALA A 21 -3.46 6.16 0.76
N GLY A 22 -2.48 6.50 -0.09
CA GLY A 22 -1.96 5.61 -1.13
C GLY A 22 -1.24 4.39 -0.55
N ALA A 23 -0.43 4.58 0.49
CA ALA A 23 0.25 3.49 1.18
C ALA A 23 -0.74 2.53 1.86
N ALA A 24 -1.79 3.05 2.50
CA ALA A 24 -2.84 2.25 3.12
C ALA A 24 -3.61 1.41 2.09
N VAL A 25 -3.98 2.00 0.95
CA VAL A 25 -4.59 1.25 -0.17
C VAL A 25 -3.66 0.14 -0.64
N ALA A 26 -2.38 0.44 -0.88
CA ALA A 26 -1.41 -0.57 -1.33
C ALA A 26 -1.19 -1.69 -0.30
N ALA A 27 -1.13 -1.36 0.99
CA ALA A 27 -0.92 -2.31 2.07
C ALA A 27 -2.12 -3.25 2.24
N GLU A 28 -3.32 -2.71 2.47
CA GLU A 28 -4.55 -3.49 2.77
C GLU A 28 -5.07 -4.26 1.55
N SER A 29 -4.69 -3.86 0.33
CA SER A 29 -5.02 -4.61 -0.89
C SER A 29 -4.00 -5.71 -1.24
N SER A 30 -2.94 -5.86 -0.44
CA SER A 30 -1.91 -6.87 -0.66
C SER A 30 -1.65 -7.73 0.59
N THR A 31 -0.88 -7.22 1.55
CA THR A 31 -0.36 -8.02 2.68
C THR A 31 -0.41 -7.33 4.04
N GLY A 32 -0.74 -6.03 4.09
CA GLY A 32 -0.71 -5.24 5.33
C GLY A 32 -1.99 -5.34 6.14
N THR A 33 -1.89 -4.99 7.42
CA THR A 33 -3.02 -4.74 8.32
C THR A 33 -2.69 -3.55 9.23
N TRP A 34 -3.64 -3.11 10.06
CA TRP A 34 -3.56 -1.90 10.88
C TRP A 34 -2.47 -1.89 11.97
N THR A 35 -1.84 -3.02 12.26
CA THR A 35 -0.73 -3.12 13.21
C THR A 35 0.31 -4.11 12.73
N ALA A 36 1.56 -3.95 13.20
CA ALA A 36 2.65 -4.83 12.82
C ALA A 36 2.39 -6.27 13.30
N VAL A 37 2.68 -7.24 12.44
CA VAL A 37 2.57 -8.66 12.75
C VAL A 37 3.92 -9.34 12.60
N TRP A 38 4.36 -10.06 13.63
CA TRP A 38 5.68 -10.71 13.61
C TRP A 38 5.80 -11.78 12.50
N THR A 39 4.67 -12.31 12.04
CA THR A 39 4.59 -13.30 10.96
C THR A 39 5.07 -12.74 9.62
N ASP A 40 5.16 -11.42 9.46
CA ASP A 40 5.81 -10.80 8.31
C ASP A 40 7.25 -11.30 8.14
N GLY A 41 7.96 -11.54 9.24
CA GLY A 41 9.32 -12.09 9.26
C GLY A 41 9.44 -13.54 8.80
N LEU A 42 8.32 -14.25 8.61
CA LEU A 42 8.30 -15.61 8.07
C LEU A 42 8.25 -15.64 6.53
N THR A 43 8.06 -14.49 5.89
CA THR A 43 7.98 -14.36 4.43
C THR A 43 8.84 -13.20 3.93
N SER A 44 9.02 -13.09 2.62
CA SER A 44 9.72 -11.94 2.03
C SER A 44 8.73 -10.85 1.67
N LEU A 45 8.47 -9.92 2.60
CA LEU A 45 7.59 -8.77 2.34
C LEU A 45 8.05 -7.95 1.13
N ASP A 46 9.35 -7.81 0.90
CA ASP A 46 9.84 -7.06 -0.26
C ASP A 46 9.39 -7.65 -1.59
N ARG A 47 9.12 -8.97 -1.63
CA ARG A 47 8.57 -9.63 -2.80
C ARG A 47 7.05 -9.47 -2.92
N TYR A 48 6.32 -9.53 -1.80
CA TYR A 48 4.85 -9.66 -1.83
C TYR A 48 4.08 -8.38 -1.54
N LYS A 49 4.72 -7.35 -0.99
CA LYS A 49 4.03 -6.08 -0.69
C LYS A 49 3.62 -5.37 -1.97
N GLY A 50 2.36 -4.95 -2.03
CA GLY A 50 1.91 -3.92 -2.95
C GLY A 50 2.64 -2.60 -2.65
N ARG A 51 2.85 -1.77 -3.68
CA ARG A 51 3.60 -0.52 -3.55
C ARG A 51 2.85 0.62 -4.22
N CYS A 52 2.62 1.69 -3.46
CA CYS A 52 2.29 2.98 -4.04
C CYS A 52 3.60 3.62 -4.54
N TYR A 53 3.79 3.70 -5.85
CA TYR A 53 5.05 4.16 -6.45
C TYR A 53 4.95 5.53 -7.12
N ASN A 54 3.74 6.05 -7.34
CA ASN A 54 3.49 7.38 -7.88
C ASN A 54 2.14 7.92 -7.39
N ILE A 55 2.07 9.22 -7.12
CA ILE A 55 0.86 9.94 -6.73
C ILE A 55 0.85 11.26 -7.50
N GLU A 56 -0.27 11.56 -8.13
CA GLU A 56 -0.52 12.83 -8.80
C GLU A 56 -1.71 13.56 -8.15
N PRO A 57 -1.71 14.92 -8.11
CA PRO A 57 -2.81 15.72 -7.58
C PRO A 57 -4.10 15.68 -8.40
#